data_AF-N6U9A0-F1
#
_entry.id   AF-N6U9A0-F1
#
_cell.length_a   1.000
_cell.length_b   1.000
_cell.length_c   1.000
_cell.angle_alpha   90.00
_cell.angle_beta   90.00
_cell.angle_gamma   90.00
#
_symmetry.space_group_name_H-M   'P 1'
#
loop_
_entity.id
_entity.type
_entity.pdbx_description
1 polymer ?
#
loop_
_entity_poly.entity_id
_entity_poly.type
_entity_poly.pdbx_seq_one_letter_code
_entity_poly.pdbx_strand_id
1 'polypeptide(L)'
;MSAKRDIFVFGSNLAGRHGGGAARFALDNHGAVYGQGIGLQGNSYGIPTKDFYIETLPLDIIEDHVCSFKAFARQHDELTFYVTPIGCGLAGYKRPQIRPMFADMPSNCRFAETWDEAD
;
A
#
# COMPACT_ATOMS: atom_id res chain seq x y z
N MET A 1 8.78 -1.93 27.02
CA MET A 1 8.43 -2.36 25.64
C MET A 1 8.68 -1.16 24.73
N SER A 2 9.46 -1.32 23.66
CA SER A 2 9.61 -0.26 22.67
C SER A 2 8.26 -0.02 22.00
N ALA A 3 7.90 1.23 21.73
CA ALA A 3 6.69 1.54 20.98
C ALA A 3 6.81 0.92 19.57
N LYS A 4 5.78 0.19 19.13
CA LYS A 4 5.73 -0.33 17.76
C LYS A 4 5.69 0.83 16.78
N ARG A 5 6.37 0.68 15.63
CA ARG A 5 6.38 1.72 14.60
C ARG A 5 5.22 1.48 13.63
N ASP A 6 4.44 2.52 13.42
CA ASP A 6 3.29 2.49 12.51
C ASP A 6 3.70 2.86 11.09
N ILE A 7 3.31 2.01 10.14
CA ILE A 7 3.67 2.09 8.72
C ILE A 7 2.41 2.39 7.91
N PHE A 8 2.45 3.49 7.15
CA PHE A 8 1.40 3.85 6.21
C PHE A 8 1.55 3.08 4.90
N VAL A 9 0.62 2.18 4.59
CA VAL A 9 0.69 1.35 3.37
C VAL A 9 -0.18 2.00 2.29
N PHE A 10 0.43 2.32 1.15
CA PHE A 10 -0.20 3.12 0.11
C PHE A 10 -0.05 2.50 -1.29
N GLY A 11 -1.01 2.84 -2.17
CA GLY A 11 -0.92 2.48 -3.58
C GLY A 11 0.11 3.35 -4.30
N SER A 12 1.09 2.71 -4.94
CA SER A 12 2.20 3.33 -5.65
C SER A 12 2.22 2.95 -7.14
N ASN A 13 3.34 3.21 -7.80
CA ASN A 13 3.66 2.76 -9.15
C ASN A 13 5.12 2.25 -9.22
N LEU A 14 5.43 1.40 -10.20
CA LEU A 14 6.78 0.81 -10.34
C LEU A 14 7.88 1.87 -10.52
N ALA A 15 7.56 3.03 -11.10
CA ALA A 15 8.51 4.14 -11.25
C ALA A 15 8.75 4.96 -9.96
N GLY A 16 8.02 4.70 -8.87
CA GLY A 16 8.13 5.45 -7.62
C GLY A 16 7.73 6.93 -7.74
N ARG A 17 6.87 7.28 -8.71
CA ARG A 17 6.38 8.66 -8.90
C ARG A 17 5.20 8.94 -7.98
N HIS A 18 5.47 9.43 -6.79
CA HIS A 18 4.45 9.66 -5.74
C HIS A 18 3.76 11.04 -5.87
N GLY A 19 3.20 11.33 -7.05
CA GLY A 19 2.72 12.67 -7.40
C GLY A 19 1.30 13.03 -6.95
N GLY A 20 0.47 12.06 -6.56
CA GLY A 20 -0.92 12.31 -6.19
C GLY A 20 -1.52 11.30 -5.21
N GLY A 21 -2.68 11.63 -4.66
CA GLY A 21 -3.45 10.78 -3.74
C GLY A 21 -2.65 10.32 -2.52
N ALA A 22 -2.90 9.07 -2.10
CA ALA A 22 -2.21 8.46 -0.96
C ALA A 22 -0.69 8.39 -1.14
N ALA A 23 -0.18 8.27 -2.38
CA ALA A 23 1.26 8.27 -2.64
C ALA A 23 1.89 9.63 -2.31
N ARG A 24 1.25 10.73 -2.73
CA ARG A 24 1.72 12.08 -2.38
C ARG A 24 1.66 12.32 -0.88
N PHE A 25 0.57 11.89 -0.23
CA PHE A 25 0.45 11.98 1.22
C PHE A 25 1.56 11.20 1.94
N ALA A 26 1.91 10.00 1.45
CA ALA A 26 3.00 9.20 1.98
C ALA A 26 4.37 9.88 1.80
N LEU A 27 4.62 10.53 0.66
CA LEU A 27 5.83 11.31 0.41
C LEU A 27 5.94 12.49 1.38
N ASP A 28 4.86 13.27 1.53
CA ASP A 28 4.88 14.51 2.30
C ASP A 28 4.90 14.26 3.83
N ASN A 29 4.32 13.15 4.31
CA ASN A 29 4.08 12.94 5.76
C ASN A 29 4.71 11.67 6.33
N HIS A 30 4.95 10.66 5.50
CA HIS A 30 5.40 9.34 5.96
C HIS A 30 6.77 8.96 5.40
N GLY A 31 7.49 9.88 4.76
CA GLY A 31 8.85 9.66 4.28
C GLY A 31 8.95 8.62 3.16
N ALA A 32 7.91 8.48 2.34
CA ALA A 32 8.06 7.75 1.09
C ALA A 32 9.15 8.42 0.24
N VAL A 33 9.92 7.61 -0.49
CA VAL A 33 11.09 8.02 -1.25
C VAL A 33 10.69 8.07 -2.72
N TYR A 34 10.89 9.24 -3.35
CA TYR A 34 10.68 9.39 -4.78
C TYR A 34 11.61 8.43 -5.55
N GLY A 35 11.08 7.71 -6.53
CA GLY A 35 11.80 6.67 -7.27
C GLY A 35 11.76 5.27 -6.64
N GLN A 36 11.22 5.12 -5.42
CA GLN A 36 11.01 3.81 -4.80
C GLN A 36 9.51 3.44 -4.81
N GLY A 37 9.14 2.56 -5.74
CA GLY A 37 7.75 2.14 -5.97
C GLY A 37 7.24 1.02 -5.06
N ILE A 38 8.15 0.25 -4.45
CA ILE A 38 7.83 -1.00 -3.76
C ILE A 38 8.53 -1.05 -2.41
N GLY A 39 7.85 -1.61 -1.41
CA GLY A 39 8.47 -2.00 -0.15
C GLY A 39 8.51 -0.89 0.90
N LEU A 40 9.18 -1.19 2.01
CA LEU A 40 9.34 -0.29 3.14
C LEU A 40 10.23 0.92 2.79
N GLN A 41 9.77 2.12 3.14
CA GLN A 41 10.45 3.40 2.92
C GLN A 41 9.95 4.45 3.91
N GLY A 42 10.86 5.16 4.59
CA GLY A 42 10.46 6.08 5.66
C GLY A 42 9.61 5.35 6.71
N ASN A 43 8.45 5.91 7.09
CA ASN A 43 7.36 5.30 7.87
C ASN A 43 6.20 4.83 6.96
N SER A 44 6.50 4.31 5.77
CA SER A 44 5.50 3.90 4.78
C SER A 44 5.90 2.63 4.02
N TYR A 45 4.95 1.99 3.35
CA TYR A 45 5.18 0.83 2.48
C TYR A 45 4.43 1.01 1.15
N GLY A 46 5.15 0.92 0.03
CA GLY A 46 4.57 1.04 -1.31
C GLY A 46 4.12 -0.30 -1.87
N ILE A 47 2.86 -0.38 -2.30
CA ILE A 47 2.32 -1.50 -3.12
C ILE A 47 2.03 -0.93 -4.52
N PRO A 48 2.75 -1.35 -5.58
CA PRO A 48 2.54 -0.79 -6.91
C PRO A 48 1.19 -1.25 -7.47
N THR A 49 0.44 -0.28 -8.00
CA THR A 49 -0.85 -0.50 -8.70
C THR A 49 -0.82 0.01 -10.13
N LYS A 50 0.30 0.61 -10.52
CA LYS A 50 0.60 1.11 -11.84
C LYS A 50 2.03 0.75 -12.21
N ASP A 51 2.32 0.64 -13.49
CA ASP A 51 3.62 0.26 -14.01
C ASP A 51 4.61 1.44 -14.06
N PHE A 52 5.73 1.29 -14.80
CA PHE A 52 6.73 2.34 -14.97
C PHE A 52 6.23 3.52 -15.83
N TYR A 53 5.21 3.30 -16.64
CA TYR A 53 4.57 4.28 -17.51
C TYR A 53 3.31 4.89 -16.90
N ILE A 54 2.97 4.52 -15.65
CA ILE A 54 1.80 4.99 -14.89
C ILE A 54 0.48 4.38 -15.43
N GLU A 55 0.57 3.30 -16.19
CA GLU A 55 -0.58 2.49 -16.62
C GLU A 55 -1.01 1.55 -15.50
N THR A 56 -2.31 1.35 -15.32
CA THR A 56 -2.84 0.50 -14.24
C THR A 56 -2.44 -0.97 -14.45
N LEU A 57 -1.87 -1.57 -13.40
CA LEU A 57 -1.48 -2.98 -13.42
C LEU A 57 -2.72 -3.88 -13.36
N PRO A 58 -2.71 -5.03 -14.05
CA PRO A 58 -3.72 -6.08 -13.88
C PRO A 58 -3.88 -6.53 -12.40
N LEU A 59 -5.09 -6.97 -12.03
CA LEU A 59 -5.42 -7.35 -10.65
C LEU A 59 -4.56 -8.49 -10.10
N ASP A 60 -4.23 -9.48 -10.93
CA ASP A 60 -3.36 -10.60 -10.59
C ASP A 60 -1.94 -10.13 -10.22
N ILE A 61 -1.40 -9.16 -10.96
CA ILE A 61 -0.09 -8.57 -10.64
C ILE A 61 -0.15 -7.77 -9.34
N ILE A 62 -1.24 -7.05 -9.08
CA ILE A 62 -1.43 -6.34 -7.80
C ILE A 62 -1.53 -7.34 -6.65
N GLU A 63 -2.22 -8.47 -6.84
CA GLU A 63 -2.37 -9.53 -5.85
C GLU A 63 -1.01 -10.13 -5.45
N ASP A 64 -0.09 -10.35 -6.39
CA ASP A 64 1.28 -10.80 -6.11
C ASP A 64 2.05 -9.82 -5.20
N HIS A 65 1.89 -8.52 -5.43
CA HIS A 65 2.46 -7.49 -4.58
C HIS A 65 1.81 -7.43 -3.20
N VAL A 66 0.48 -7.62 -3.11
CA VAL A 66 -0.24 -7.74 -1.83
C VAL A 66 0.24 -8.97 -1.05
N CYS A 67 0.45 -10.11 -1.71
CA CYS A 67 1.00 -11.32 -1.10
C CYS A 67 2.42 -11.08 -0.55
N SER A 68 3.26 -10.39 -1.32
CA SER A 68 4.61 -9.99 -0.90
C SER A 68 4.56 -9.07 0.34
N PHE A 69 3.64 -8.11 0.36
CA PHE A 69 3.39 -7.26 1.52
C PHE A 69 2.95 -8.07 2.74
N LYS A 70 1.98 -8.99 2.60
CA LYS A 70 1.52 -9.84 3.71
C LYS A 70 2.66 -10.70 4.27
N ALA A 71 3.51 -11.25 3.40
CA ALA A 71 4.69 -12.02 3.81
C ALA A 71 5.68 -11.16 4.60
N PHE A 72 5.95 -9.93 4.12
CA PHE A 72 6.78 -8.96 4.83
C PHE A 72 6.19 -8.63 6.21
N ALA A 73 4.91 -8.25 6.28
CA ALA A 73 4.27 -7.89 7.54
C ALA A 73 4.31 -9.02 8.59
N ARG A 74 4.22 -10.29 8.19
CA ARG A 74 4.35 -11.44 9.11
C ARG A 74 5.75 -11.59 9.71
N GLN A 75 6.79 -11.15 9.00
CA GLN A 75 8.18 -11.23 9.45
C GLN A 75 8.60 -10.05 10.33
N HIS A 76 7.75 -9.02 10.43
CA HIS A 76 8.06 -7.76 11.10
C HIS A 76 7.01 -7.43 12.19
N ASP A 77 7.01 -8.19 13.28
CA ASP A 77 6.06 -8.05 14.39
C ASP A 77 6.29 -6.79 15.25
N GLU A 78 7.46 -6.16 15.09
CA GLU A 78 7.84 -4.86 15.63
C GLU A 78 7.14 -3.68 14.94
N LEU A 79 6.55 -3.92 13.76
CA LEU A 79 5.83 -2.93 12.96
C LEU A 79 4.32 -3.17 13.04
N THR A 80 3.54 -2.09 12.90
CA THR A 80 2.12 -2.18 12.54
C THR A 80 1.87 -1.50 11.21
N PHE A 81 0.87 -1.96 10.47
CA PHE A 81 0.61 -1.52 9.10
C PHE A 81 -0.82 -1.01 8.98
N TYR A 82 -0.96 0.24 8.53
CA TYR A 82 -2.22 0.89 8.26
C TYR A 82 -2.47 0.93 6.75
N VAL A 83 -3.38 0.08 6.28
CA VAL A 83 -3.58 -0.24 4.86
C VAL A 83 -4.68 0.63 4.25
N THR A 84 -4.32 1.56 3.37
CA THR A 84 -5.30 2.39 2.65
C THR A 84 -6.01 1.60 1.53
N PRO A 85 -7.07 2.14 0.91
CA PRO A 85 -7.70 1.57 -0.30
C PRO A 85 -6.74 1.53 -1.51
N ILE A 86 -5.88 0.51 -1.54
CA ILE A 86 -4.85 0.33 -2.56
C ILE A 86 -5.52 0.27 -3.95
N GLY A 87 -5.07 1.09 -4.89
CA GLY A 87 -5.57 1.08 -6.27
C GLY A 87 -6.97 1.66 -6.47
N CYS A 88 -7.65 2.14 -5.41
CA CYS A 88 -9.04 2.59 -5.51
C CYS A 88 -9.22 4.09 -5.86
N GLY A 89 -8.12 4.83 -5.98
CA GLY A 89 -8.12 6.21 -6.46
C GLY A 89 -7.63 6.30 -7.91
N LEU A 90 -6.37 6.70 -8.09
CA LEU A 90 -5.78 6.98 -9.41
C LEU A 90 -5.63 5.75 -10.33
N ALA A 91 -5.64 4.53 -9.80
CA ALA A 91 -5.61 3.31 -10.61
C ALA A 91 -7.01 2.89 -11.11
N GLY A 92 -8.08 3.38 -10.46
CA GLY A 92 -9.46 3.23 -10.92
C GLY A 92 -10.13 1.88 -10.60
N TYR A 93 -9.51 1.04 -9.77
CA TYR A 93 -10.19 -0.16 -9.28
C TYR A 93 -11.21 0.17 -8.19
N LYS A 94 -12.18 -0.73 -8.01
CA LYS A 94 -13.18 -0.61 -6.94
C LYS A 94 -12.71 -1.34 -5.69
N ARG A 95 -13.10 -0.87 -4.52
CA ARG A 95 -12.76 -1.53 -3.24
C ARG A 95 -13.11 -3.02 -3.22
N PRO A 96 -14.28 -3.49 -3.72
CA PRO A 96 -14.59 -4.93 -3.77
C PRO A 96 -13.68 -5.76 -4.69
N GLN A 97 -12.95 -5.14 -5.63
CA GLN A 97 -11.99 -5.84 -6.48
C GLN A 97 -10.64 -6.06 -5.78
N ILE A 98 -10.26 -5.15 -4.88
CA ILE A 98 -8.96 -5.19 -4.20
C ILE A 98 -9.05 -5.81 -2.80
N ARG A 99 -10.10 -5.49 -2.04
CA ARG A 99 -10.27 -5.94 -0.65
C ARG A 99 -10.08 -7.45 -0.46
N PRO A 100 -10.58 -8.34 -1.36
CA PRO A 100 -10.39 -9.78 -1.22
C PRO A 100 -8.92 -10.24 -1.23
N MET A 101 -8.01 -9.50 -1.89
CA MET A 101 -6.57 -9.83 -1.92
C MET A 101 -5.94 -9.79 -0.53
N PHE A 102 -6.54 -9.02 0.38
CA PHE A 102 -6.15 -8.90 1.79
C PHE A 102 -6.82 -9.94 2.69
N ALA A 103 -7.44 -10.99 2.15
CA ALA A 103 -7.83 -12.15 2.95
C ALA A 103 -6.61 -12.71 3.72
N ASP A 104 -6.86 -13.18 4.94
CA ASP A 104 -5.85 -13.65 5.89
C ASP A 104 -4.74 -12.63 6.18
N MET A 105 -5.14 -11.35 6.28
CA MET A 105 -4.25 -10.25 6.60
C MET A 105 -3.53 -10.52 7.95
N PRO A 106 -2.22 -10.25 8.05
CA PRO A 106 -1.48 -10.41 9.30
C PRO A 106 -2.07 -9.59 10.45
N SER A 107 -1.95 -10.08 11.69
CA SER A 107 -2.57 -9.45 12.87
C SER A 107 -1.99 -8.08 13.22
N ASN A 108 -0.82 -7.73 12.69
CA ASN A 108 -0.21 -6.41 12.81
C ASN A 108 -0.64 -5.44 11.68
N CYS A 109 -1.58 -5.84 10.82
CA CYS A 109 -2.18 -4.98 9.82
C CYS A 109 -3.61 -4.59 10.21
N ARG A 110 -4.01 -3.37 9.85
CA ARG A 110 -5.39 -2.88 9.97
C ARG A 110 -5.76 -2.08 8.73
N PHE A 111 -7.01 -2.19 8.31
CA PHE A 111 -7.52 -1.33 7.24
C PHE A 111 -7.69 0.10 7.74
N ALA A 112 -7.47 1.05 6.84
CA ALA A 112 -7.92 2.41 7.00
C ALA A 112 -9.45 2.50 7.00
N GLU A 113 -10.00 3.47 7.71
CA GLU A 113 -11.43 3.73 7.78
C GLU A 113 -12.01 4.08 6.40
N THR A 114 -11.18 4.61 5.50
CA THR A 114 -11.52 4.96 4.11
C THR A 114 -11.89 3.75 3.23
N TRP A 115 -11.75 2.51 3.72
CA TRP A 115 -12.24 1.30 3.06
C TRP A 115 -13.77 1.15 3.08
N ASP A 116 -14.46 1.84 3.97
CA ASP A 116 -15.93 1.79 4.07
C ASP A 116 -16.61 2.97 3.36
N GLU A 117 -15.83 3.86 2.75
CA GLU A 117 -16.32 4.94 1.89
C GLU A 117 -16.77 4.41 0.51
N ALA A 118 -17.61 5.18 -0.16
CA ALA A 118 -18.00 4.89 -1.54
C ALA A 118 -16.79 4.98 -2.51
N ASP A 119 -16.88 4.23 -3.61
CA ASP A 119 -15.94 4.31 -4.74
C ASP A 119 -16.13 5.59 -5.56
#